data_AF-P01079-F1
#
_entry.id   AF-P01079-F1
#
_cell.length_a   1.000
_cell.length_b   1.000
_cell.length_c   1.000
_cell.angle_alpha   90.00
_cell.angle_beta   90.00
_cell.angle_gamma   90.00
#
_symmetry.space_group_name_H-M   'P 1'
#
loop_
_entity.id
_entity.type
_entity.pdbx_description
1 polymer ?
#
loop_
_entity_poly.entity_id
_entity_poly.type
_entity_poly.pdbx_seq_one_letter_code
_entity_poly.pdbx_strand_id
1 'polypeptide(L)' 'RICTNCCAGYKGCNYYSANGAFICEGESDPKNPNVCPRNCDTNIAYSKCLR' A
#
# COMPACT_ATOMS: atom_id res chain seq x y z
N ARG A 1 2.97 3.21 -12.55
CA ARG A 1 2.24 2.23 -11.73
C ARG A 1 3.08 1.94 -10.50
N ILE A 2 2.48 1.95 -9.32
CA ILE A 2 3.17 1.58 -8.08
C ILE A 2 3.33 0.06 -8.01
N CYS A 3 4.50 -0.43 -7.60
CA CYS A 3 4.67 -1.83 -7.21
C CYS A 3 4.68 -1.88 -5.69
N THR A 4 3.55 -2.28 -5.12
CA THR A 4 3.39 -2.41 -3.67
C THR A 4 2.28 -3.40 -3.38
N ASN A 5 2.14 -3.78 -2.12
CA ASN A 5 1.03 -4.56 -1.59
C ASN A 5 0.67 -3.99 -0.22
N CYS A 6 -0.47 -4.38 0.33
CA CYS A 6 -0.95 -3.85 1.61
C CYS A 6 0.06 -4.04 2.75
N CYS A 7 0.72 -5.21 2.81
CA CYS A 7 1.71 -5.52 3.84
C CYS A 7 2.90 -4.54 3.78
N ALA A 8 3.46 -4.35 2.58
CA ALA A 8 4.61 -3.48 2.35
C ALA A 8 4.24 -1.99 2.31
N GLY A 9 2.97 -1.67 2.19
CA GLY A 9 2.47 -0.30 2.17
C GLY A 9 2.66 0.38 3.52
N TYR A 10 2.86 1.70 3.54
CA TYR A 10 3.06 2.42 4.79
C TYR A 10 1.76 2.61 5.57
N LYS A 11 1.81 2.37 6.89
CA LYS A 11 0.74 2.80 7.79
C LYS A 11 0.45 4.29 7.65
N GLY A 12 -0.83 4.67 7.64
CA GLY A 12 -1.30 6.02 7.33
C GLY A 12 -1.47 6.31 5.83
N CYS A 13 -1.09 5.38 4.95
CA CYS A 13 -1.32 5.49 3.52
C CYS A 13 -2.39 4.53 3.04
N ASN A 14 -3.42 5.08 2.38
CA ASN A 14 -4.47 4.33 1.74
C ASN A 14 -4.09 4.02 0.29
N TYR A 15 -4.26 2.77 -0.13
CA TYR A 15 -3.97 2.27 -1.46
C TYR A 15 -5.28 2.07 -2.23
N TYR A 16 -5.29 2.48 -3.50
CA TYR A 16 -6.49 2.52 -4.33
C TYR A 16 -6.26 1.85 -5.67
N SER A 17 -7.34 1.30 -6.24
CA SER A 17 -7.36 0.76 -7.59
C SER A 17 -7.37 1.84 -8.65
N ALA A 18 -7.14 1.44 -9.91
CA ALA A 18 -7.18 2.36 -11.04
C ALA A 18 -8.56 3.06 -11.19
N ASN A 19 -9.63 2.43 -10.70
CA ASN A 19 -10.99 2.98 -10.70
C ASN A 19 -11.29 3.84 -9.45
N GLY A 20 -10.32 4.00 -8.55
CA GLY A 20 -10.48 4.75 -7.30
C GLY A 20 -11.14 3.99 -6.16
N ALA A 21 -11.33 2.67 -6.28
CA ALA A 21 -11.78 1.85 -5.16
C ALA A 21 -10.67 1.73 -4.12
N PHE A 22 -11.00 1.90 -2.84
CA PHE A 22 -10.07 1.64 -1.74
C PHE A 22 -9.75 0.14 -1.68
N ILE A 23 -8.46 -0.19 -1.66
CA ILE A 23 -7.95 -1.57 -1.55
C ILE A 23 -7.61 -1.88 -0.09
N CYS A 24 -6.76 -1.06 0.53
CA CYS A 24 -6.29 -1.26 1.90
C CYS A 24 -5.54 -0.04 2.42
N GLU A 25 -5.36 0.04 3.73
CA GLU A 25 -4.32 0.86 4.35
C GLU A 25 -3.03 0.05 4.44
N GLY A 26 -1.88 0.70 4.26
CA GLY A 26 -0.59 0.04 4.42
C GLY A 26 -0.36 -0.46 5.84
N GLU A 27 0.31 -1.60 5.98
CA GLU A 27 0.56 -2.24 7.28
C GLU A 27 2.01 -2.07 7.78
N SER A 28 2.92 -1.65 6.90
CA SER A 28 4.32 -1.45 7.21
C SER A 28 4.51 -0.21 8.07
N ASP A 29 5.01 -0.42 9.28
CA ASP A 29 5.43 0.66 10.15
C ASP A 29 6.86 1.09 9.76
N PRO A 30 7.12 2.38 9.45
CA PRO A 30 8.47 2.84 9.15
C PRO A 30 9.46 2.63 10.31
N LYS A 31 8.99 2.51 11.55
CA LYS A 31 9.83 2.24 12.73
C LYS A 31 10.09 0.74 12.95
N ASN A 32 9.24 -0.12 12.41
CA ASN A 32 9.39 -1.57 12.49
C ASN A 32 8.91 -2.21 11.18
N PRO A 33 9.76 -2.23 10.14
CA PRO A 33 9.36 -2.71 8.83
C PRO A 33 9.01 -4.20 8.90
N ASN A 34 7.77 -4.54 8.55
CA ASN A 34 7.33 -5.92 8.45
C ASN A 34 8.11 -6.65 7.35
N VAL A 35 8.42 -7.92 7.56
CA VAL A 35 8.98 -8.79 6.50
C VAL A 35 7.85 -9.17 5.56
N CYS A 36 7.56 -8.29 4.60
CA CYS A 36 6.52 -8.49 3.62
C CYS A 36 7.06 -9.11 2.33
N PRO A 37 6.24 -9.90 1.62
CA PRO A 37 6.58 -10.32 0.27
C PRO A 37 6.73 -9.09 -0.63
N ARG A 38 7.69 -9.13 -1.56
CA ARG A 38 7.96 -8.03 -2.51
C ARG A 38 7.13 -8.15 -3.80
N ASN A 39 5.93 -8.72 -3.71
CA ASN A 39 5.03 -8.83 -4.86
C ASN A 39 4.36 -7.47 -5.13
N CYS A 40 4.17 -7.17 -6.42
CA CYS A 40 3.35 -6.04 -6.84
C CYS A 40 1.89 -6.51 -6.90
N ASP A 41 1.03 -5.94 -6.06
CA ASP A 41 -0.41 -6.13 -6.20
C ASP A 41 -0.89 -5.33 -7.42
N THR A 42 -1.35 -6.03 -8.45
CA THR A 42 -1.82 -5.42 -9.69
C THR A 42 -3.12 -4.64 -9.51
N ASN A 43 -3.83 -4.85 -8.41
CA ASN A 43 -5.04 -4.09 -8.07
C ASN A 43 -4.70 -2.70 -7.53
N ILE A 44 -3.48 -2.47 -7.03
CA ILE A 44 -3.07 -1.17 -6.50
C ILE A 44 -2.49 -0.31 -7.64
N ALA A 45 -3.13 0.82 -7.90
CA ALA A 45 -2.71 1.77 -8.93
C ALA A 45 -2.00 3.00 -8.34
N TYR A 46 -2.50 3.53 -7.22
CA TYR A 46 -1.97 4.71 -6.55
C TYR A 46 -2.22 4.65 -5.03
N SER A 47 -1.60 5.56 -4.28
CA SER A 47 -1.81 5.71 -2.84
C SER A 47 -2.07 7.16 -2.45
N LYS A 48 -2.73 7.37 -1.31
CA LYS A 48 -2.92 8.66 -0.66
C LYS A 48 -2.59 8.51 0.82
N CYS A 49 -1.58 9.23 1.28
CA CYS A 49 -1.20 9.28 2.68
C CYS A 49 -1.91 10.44 3.35
N LEU A 50 -2.58 10.18 4.47
CA LEU A 50 -3.10 11.23 5.32
C LEU A 50 -1.90 11.90 6.00
N ARG A 51 -1.70 13.19 5.72
CA ARG A 51 -0.61 13.99 6.29
C ARG A 51 -1.10 14.74 7.52
#